data_AF-A0A2D7UZ50-F1
#
_entry.id   AF-A0A2D7UZ50-F1
#
_cell.length_a   1.000
_cell.length_b   1.000
_cell.length_c   1.000
_cell.angle_alpha   90.00
_cell.angle_beta   90.00
_cell.angle_gamma   90.00
#
_symmetry.space_group_name_H-M   'P 1'
#
loop_
_entity.id
_entity.type
_entity.pdbx_description
1 polymer ?
#
loop_
_entity_poly.entity_id
_entity_poly.type
_entity_poly.pdbx_seq_one_letter_code
_entity_poly.pdbx_strand_id
1 'polypeptide(L)'
;MSAARIAYSIVRTELNLDDLAEFIEWVDRLDGGGVSREEFLSNHPVVVLSRSIDARDSPETALWIAKSISKGFNIQEILDEPCVDAAVLKRREESNLIEEIINRSLRIENRLAIVRFDGTGTRTGGYRITALVGDDCDACMIIHGEEKGEISGPIPPLGASFYTNSFLHSKGGLVDHTLLATAFDSDGGGHSNACGCRIQPLDLEGNIEDRPPTSLDIERNISHWIRIWNENQEIC
;
A
#
# COMPACT_ATOMS: atom_id res chain seq x y z
N MET A 1 10.55 -15.22 -1.79
CA MET A 1 11.54 -15.71 -0.81
C MET A 1 12.18 -14.48 -0.18
N SER A 2 11.96 -14.28 1.12
CA SER A 2 12.51 -13.12 1.85
C SER A 2 14.00 -13.27 2.14
N ALA A 3 14.70 -12.17 2.39
CA ALA A 3 16.08 -12.20 2.88
C ALA A 3 16.17 -12.94 4.24
N ALA A 4 15.14 -12.80 5.08
CA ALA A 4 15.03 -13.51 6.35
C ALA A 4 14.98 -15.03 6.17
N ARG A 5 14.24 -15.54 5.17
CA ARG A 5 14.21 -16.97 4.84
C ARG A 5 15.58 -17.51 4.43
N ILE A 6 16.36 -16.74 3.67
CA ILE A 6 17.71 -17.14 3.27
C ILE A 6 18.59 -17.25 4.51
N ALA A 7 18.60 -16.24 5.38
CA ALA A 7 19.36 -16.26 6.62
C ALA A 7 18.96 -17.44 7.52
N TYR A 8 17.65 -17.65 7.72
CA TYR A 8 17.12 -18.79 8.47
C TYR A 8 17.61 -20.12 7.91
N SER A 9 17.58 -20.28 6.59
CA SER A 9 17.98 -21.52 5.90
C SER A 9 19.47 -21.82 6.02
N ILE A 10 20.31 -20.79 6.12
CA ILE A 10 21.75 -20.94 6.34
C ILE A 10 22.03 -21.25 7.81
N VAL A 11 21.46 -20.49 8.76
CA VAL A 11 21.79 -20.64 10.18
C VAL A 11 21.24 -21.94 10.77
N ARG A 12 20.09 -22.42 10.28
CA ARG A 12 19.51 -23.70 10.73
C ARG A 12 20.37 -24.93 10.44
N THR A 13 21.42 -24.82 9.62
CA THR A 13 22.36 -25.94 9.40
C THR A 13 23.28 -26.15 10.60
N GLU A 14 23.52 -25.08 11.38
CA GLU A 14 24.45 -25.07 12.51
C GLU A 14 23.73 -24.93 13.87
N LEU A 15 22.55 -24.32 13.91
CA LEU A 15 21.79 -24.04 15.13
C LEU A 15 20.35 -24.53 15.02
N ASN A 16 19.76 -24.97 16.15
CA ASN A 16 18.34 -25.24 16.22
C ASN A 16 17.56 -23.91 16.22
N LEU A 17 16.66 -23.73 15.26
CA LEU A 17 15.78 -22.57 15.09
C LEU A 17 14.31 -23.01 14.87
N ASP A 18 13.93 -24.18 15.39
CA ASP A 18 12.58 -24.73 15.21
C ASP A 18 11.49 -23.82 15.81
N ASP A 19 11.83 -23.09 16.87
CA ASP A 19 10.99 -22.08 17.52
C ASP A 19 10.65 -20.89 16.61
N LEU A 20 11.48 -20.59 15.61
CA LEU A 20 11.25 -19.52 14.64
C LEU A 20 10.56 -19.98 13.35
N ALA A 21 10.26 -21.28 13.20
CA ALA A 21 9.77 -21.84 11.93
C ALA A 21 8.45 -21.17 11.48
N GLU A 22 7.49 -21.04 12.40
CA GLU A 22 6.21 -20.37 12.15
C GLU A 22 6.40 -18.88 11.85
N PHE A 23 7.28 -18.22 12.60
CA PHE A 23 7.54 -16.79 12.42
C PHE A 23 8.09 -16.47 11.02
N ILE A 24 9.03 -17.28 10.51
CA ILE A 24 9.57 -17.07 9.16
C ILE A 24 8.54 -17.37 8.06
N GLU A 25 7.60 -18.30 8.28
CA GLU A 25 6.46 -18.47 7.37
C GLU A 25 5.61 -17.20 7.26
N TRP A 26 5.31 -16.56 8.38
CA TRP A 26 4.61 -15.27 8.37
C TRP A 26 5.40 -14.18 7.65
N VAL A 27 6.72 -14.07 7.89
CA VAL A 27 7.57 -13.07 7.24
C VAL A 27 7.54 -13.23 5.72
N ASP A 28 7.69 -14.47 5.21
CA ASP A 28 7.63 -14.72 3.76
C ASP A 28 6.29 -14.31 3.14
N ARG A 29 5.20 -14.57 3.85
CA ARG A 29 3.85 -14.25 3.38
C ARG A 29 3.59 -12.75 3.41
N LEU A 30 4.04 -12.05 4.45
CA LEU A 30 3.91 -10.60 4.57
C LEU A 30 4.75 -9.87 3.51
N ASP A 31 6.02 -10.24 3.34
CA ASP A 31 6.91 -9.64 2.35
C ASP A 31 6.47 -9.98 0.90
N GLY A 32 5.96 -11.18 0.69
CA GLY A 32 5.53 -11.67 -0.62
C GLY A 32 4.09 -11.33 -1.01
N GLY A 33 3.32 -10.66 -0.14
CA GLY A 33 1.90 -10.39 -0.36
C GLY A 33 1.00 -11.64 -0.34
N GLY A 34 1.47 -12.75 0.24
CA GLY A 34 0.77 -14.04 0.34
C GLY A 34 -0.07 -14.22 1.61
N VAL A 35 -0.37 -13.14 2.33
CA VAL A 35 -1.39 -13.15 3.39
C VAL A 35 -2.77 -13.03 2.75
N SER A 36 -3.75 -13.77 3.29
CA SER A 36 -5.15 -13.60 2.89
C SER A 36 -5.69 -12.26 3.35
N ARG A 37 -6.83 -11.86 2.79
CA ARG A 37 -7.55 -10.65 3.21
C ARG A 37 -7.96 -10.75 4.68
N GLU A 38 -8.46 -11.89 5.11
CA GLU A 38 -8.91 -12.12 6.49
C GLU A 38 -7.75 -12.02 7.47
N GLU A 39 -6.62 -12.64 7.16
CA GLU A 39 -5.41 -12.53 7.98
C GLU A 39 -4.88 -11.10 7.98
N PHE A 40 -4.93 -10.42 6.82
CA PHE A 40 -4.57 -9.01 6.77
C PHE A 40 -5.50 -8.22 7.70
N LEU A 41 -6.81 -8.36 7.67
CA LEU A 41 -7.68 -7.58 8.54
C LEU A 41 -7.73 -8.07 10.02
N SER A 42 -7.03 -9.15 10.34
CA SER A 42 -7.05 -9.75 11.68
C SER A 42 -6.19 -9.01 12.72
N ASN A 43 -6.43 -9.34 13.99
CA ASN A 43 -5.55 -8.98 15.11
C ASN A 43 -4.53 -10.09 15.42
N HIS A 44 -4.11 -10.87 14.42
CA HIS A 44 -3.07 -11.87 14.63
C HIS A 44 -1.77 -11.19 15.14
N PRO A 45 -1.10 -11.68 16.20
CA PRO A 45 0.01 -10.97 16.83
C PRO A 45 1.13 -10.55 15.86
N VAL A 46 1.52 -11.44 14.93
CA VAL A 46 2.55 -11.14 13.92
C VAL A 46 2.09 -10.06 12.94
N VAL A 47 0.79 -10.03 12.62
CA VAL A 47 0.21 -9.05 11.70
C VAL A 47 0.11 -7.67 12.36
N VAL A 48 -0.24 -7.63 13.64
CA VAL A 48 -0.24 -6.38 14.43
C VAL A 48 1.17 -5.84 14.52
N LEU A 49 2.13 -6.67 14.96
CA LEU A 49 3.53 -6.26 15.11
C LEU A 49 4.13 -5.74 13.79
N SER A 50 3.89 -6.45 12.69
CA SER A 50 4.45 -6.08 11.37
C SER A 50 3.96 -4.75 10.83
N ARG A 51 2.77 -4.29 11.25
CA ARG A 51 2.23 -2.99 10.83
C ARG A 51 2.59 -1.87 11.76
N SER A 52 2.80 -2.17 13.02
CA SER A 52 2.97 -1.16 14.08
C SER A 52 4.38 -0.62 14.21
N ILE A 53 5.38 -1.30 13.64
CA ILE A 53 6.79 -0.95 13.84
C ILE A 53 7.45 -0.61 12.50
N ASP A 54 7.94 0.62 12.39
CA ASP A 54 8.86 1.05 11.32
C ASP A 54 10.22 1.38 11.95
N ALA A 55 11.28 0.70 11.51
CA ALA A 55 12.63 0.89 12.03
C ALA A 55 13.21 2.29 11.73
N ARG A 56 12.64 3.02 10.77
CA ARG A 56 13.03 4.42 10.48
C ARG A 56 12.42 5.39 11.48
N ASP A 57 11.19 5.12 11.90
CA ASP A 57 10.44 5.97 12.84
C ASP A 57 10.72 5.63 14.30
N SER A 58 11.11 4.39 14.59
CA SER A 58 11.34 3.90 15.96
C SER A 58 12.49 2.88 16.01
N PRO A 59 13.73 3.29 15.71
CA PRO A 59 14.88 2.40 15.62
C PRO A 59 15.20 1.69 16.95
N GLU A 60 15.02 2.35 18.09
CA GLU A 60 15.26 1.75 19.41
C GLU A 60 14.24 0.64 19.71
N THR A 61 12.95 0.88 19.44
CA THR A 61 11.90 -0.12 19.61
C THR A 61 12.13 -1.32 18.68
N ALA A 62 12.47 -1.08 17.41
CA ALA A 62 12.78 -2.14 16.45
C ALA A 62 13.99 -2.99 16.88
N LEU A 63 15.05 -2.35 17.38
CA LEU A 63 16.22 -3.05 17.90
C LEU A 63 15.89 -3.86 19.17
N TRP A 64 15.05 -3.31 20.05
CA TRP A 64 14.59 -4.03 21.24
C TRP A 64 13.81 -5.30 20.85
N ILE A 65 12.85 -5.18 19.92
CA ILE A 65 12.07 -6.31 19.40
C ILE A 65 12.98 -7.40 18.85
N ALA A 66 13.95 -7.03 17.99
CA ALA A 66 14.89 -7.99 17.42
C ALA A 66 15.70 -8.73 18.50
N LYS A 67 16.14 -8.02 19.55
CA LYS A 67 16.83 -8.62 20.70
C LYS A 67 15.90 -9.53 21.51
N SER A 68 14.64 -9.16 21.69
CA SER A 68 13.65 -9.97 22.42
C SER A 68 13.37 -11.28 21.68
N ILE A 69 13.18 -11.24 20.36
CA ILE A 69 13.05 -12.45 19.53
C ILE A 69 14.29 -13.34 19.69
N SER A 70 15.51 -12.79 19.63
CA SER A 70 16.74 -13.59 19.82
C SER A 70 16.90 -14.22 21.20
N LYS A 71 16.14 -13.74 22.20
CA LYS A 71 16.10 -14.30 23.56
C LYS A 71 14.97 -15.31 23.75
N GLY A 72 14.21 -15.61 22.71
CA GLY A 72 13.10 -16.56 22.75
C GLY A 72 11.79 -15.98 23.29
N PHE A 73 11.63 -14.65 23.33
CA PHE A 73 10.35 -14.03 23.66
C PHE A 73 9.35 -14.35 22.55
N ASN A 74 8.14 -14.75 22.92
CA ASN A 74 7.07 -14.90 21.96
C ASN A 74 6.48 -13.54 21.58
N ILE A 75 5.73 -13.50 20.47
CA ILE A 75 5.22 -12.23 19.91
C ILE A 75 4.22 -11.55 20.84
N GLN A 76 3.45 -12.30 21.63
CA GLN A 76 2.51 -11.70 22.59
C GLN A 76 3.26 -10.98 23.71
N GLU A 77 4.31 -11.60 24.27
CA GLU A 77 5.16 -10.95 25.28
C GLU A 77 5.82 -9.66 24.75
N ILE A 78 6.18 -9.64 23.47
CA ILE A 78 6.73 -8.46 22.80
C ILE A 78 5.66 -7.36 22.67
N LEU A 79 4.44 -7.72 22.28
CA LEU A 79 3.33 -6.76 22.14
C LEU A 79 2.90 -6.14 23.47
N ASP A 80 3.02 -6.89 24.57
CA ASP A 80 2.66 -6.43 25.91
C ASP A 80 3.70 -5.47 26.52
N GLU A 81 4.87 -5.31 25.90
CA GLU A 81 5.89 -4.36 26.36
C GLU A 81 5.42 -2.90 26.14
N PRO A 82 5.53 -2.00 27.14
CA PRO A 82 5.01 -0.64 27.03
C PRO A 82 5.48 0.16 25.82
N CYS A 83 6.74 -0.02 25.38
CA CYS A 83 7.26 0.70 24.21
C CYS A 83 6.68 0.18 22.88
N VAL A 84 6.28 -1.09 22.84
CA VAL A 84 5.64 -1.71 21.67
C VAL A 84 4.15 -1.43 21.69
N ASP A 85 3.47 -1.57 22.83
CA ASP A 85 2.05 -1.26 22.97
C ASP A 85 1.75 0.21 22.58
N ALA A 86 2.59 1.15 23.02
CA ALA A 86 2.47 2.55 22.61
C ALA A 86 2.57 2.74 21.08
N ALA A 87 3.47 2.02 20.41
CA ALA A 87 3.60 2.06 18.95
C ALA A 87 2.38 1.41 18.27
N VAL A 88 1.85 0.33 18.82
CA VAL A 88 0.64 -0.34 18.34
C VAL A 88 -0.58 0.58 18.45
N LEU A 89 -0.77 1.25 19.59
CA LEU A 89 -1.85 2.20 19.81
C LEU A 89 -1.78 3.38 18.83
N LYS A 90 -0.60 3.99 18.68
CA LYS A 90 -0.39 5.06 17.70
C LYS A 90 -0.76 4.62 16.28
N ARG A 91 -0.31 3.43 15.87
CA ARG A 91 -0.60 2.90 14.54
C ARG A 91 -2.09 2.59 14.34
N ARG A 92 -2.79 2.19 15.40
CA ARG A 92 -4.23 1.95 15.38
C ARG A 92 -4.99 3.26 15.16
N GLU A 93 -4.59 4.34 15.83
CA GLU A 93 -5.17 5.68 15.62
C GLU A 93 -4.95 6.17 14.17
N GLU A 94 -3.74 6.02 13.64
CA GLU A 94 -3.44 6.33 12.23
C GLU A 94 -4.29 5.49 11.27
N SER A 95 -4.47 4.20 11.56
CA SER A 95 -5.35 3.32 10.77
C SER A 95 -6.79 3.79 10.77
N ASN A 96 -7.32 4.24 11.90
CA ASN A 96 -8.70 4.73 11.99
C ASN A 96 -8.90 5.98 11.13
N LEU A 97 -7.93 6.91 11.13
CA LEU A 97 -7.96 8.09 10.27
C LEU A 97 -7.93 7.71 8.78
N ILE A 98 -7.06 6.76 8.41
CA ILE A 98 -6.99 6.23 7.04
C ILE A 98 -8.34 5.61 6.63
N GLU A 99 -8.96 4.80 7.48
CA GLU A 99 -10.26 4.20 7.22
C GLU A 99 -11.37 5.24 7.06
N GLU A 100 -11.37 6.29 7.89
CA GLU A 100 -12.32 7.40 7.77
C GLU A 100 -12.20 8.10 6.40
N ILE A 101 -10.97 8.37 5.95
CA ILE A 101 -10.72 8.98 4.63
C ILE A 101 -11.17 8.06 3.50
N ILE A 102 -10.90 6.75 3.61
CA ILE A 102 -11.35 5.75 2.63
C ILE A 102 -12.88 5.76 2.57
N ASN A 103 -13.56 5.59 3.70
CA ASN A 103 -15.03 5.52 3.75
C ASN A 103 -15.70 6.79 3.22
N ARG A 104 -15.09 7.96 3.41
CA ARG A 104 -15.61 9.23 2.92
C ARG A 104 -15.47 9.41 1.40
N SER A 105 -14.41 8.87 0.80
CA SER A 105 -14.01 9.21 -0.58
C SER A 105 -14.06 8.03 -1.56
N LEU A 106 -14.22 6.80 -1.07
CA LEU A 106 -14.29 5.61 -1.88
C LEU A 106 -15.48 5.68 -2.85
N ARG A 107 -15.18 5.50 -4.13
CA ARG A 107 -16.14 5.14 -5.18
C ARG A 107 -15.62 3.95 -5.94
N ILE A 108 -16.52 3.09 -6.43
CA ILE A 108 -16.15 1.93 -7.24
C ILE A 108 -16.77 2.11 -8.61
N GLU A 109 -15.92 2.13 -9.63
CA GLU A 109 -16.32 2.30 -11.03
C GLU A 109 -15.81 1.12 -11.84
N ASN A 110 -16.71 0.29 -12.35
CA ASN A 110 -16.37 -0.90 -13.14
C ASN A 110 -15.22 -1.75 -12.53
N ARG A 111 -15.37 -2.13 -11.25
CA ARG A 111 -14.38 -2.89 -10.47
C ARG A 111 -13.04 -2.18 -10.24
N LEU A 112 -12.94 -0.88 -10.47
CA LEU A 112 -11.84 -0.02 -10.04
C LEU A 112 -12.26 0.78 -8.80
N ALA A 113 -11.63 0.51 -7.65
CA ALA A 113 -11.83 1.31 -6.45
C ALA A 113 -11.04 2.62 -6.57
N ILE A 114 -11.67 3.77 -6.40
CA ILE A 114 -11.04 5.09 -6.50
C ILE A 114 -11.18 5.77 -5.14
N VAL A 115 -10.06 6.22 -4.57
CA VAL A 115 -10.00 6.82 -3.24
C VAL A 115 -9.17 8.10 -3.27
N ARG A 116 -9.61 9.13 -2.55
CA ARG A 116 -8.96 10.46 -2.54
C ARG A 116 -8.36 10.78 -1.17
N PHE A 117 -7.03 10.84 -1.15
CA PHE A 117 -6.20 11.30 -0.03
C PHE A 117 -5.57 12.68 -0.29
N ASP A 118 -5.75 13.27 -1.47
CA ASP A 118 -5.30 14.62 -1.75
C ASP A 118 -5.89 15.64 -0.75
N GLY A 119 -5.09 16.59 -0.30
CA GLY A 119 -5.52 17.59 0.69
C GLY A 119 -5.59 17.10 2.15
N THR A 120 -5.28 15.82 2.42
CA THR A 120 -5.43 15.24 3.77
C THR A 120 -4.14 15.19 4.57
N GLY A 121 -2.98 15.44 3.94
CA GLY A 121 -1.67 15.18 4.53
C GLY A 121 -1.39 13.71 4.87
N THR A 122 -2.28 12.79 4.50
CA THR A 122 -2.21 11.36 4.80
C THR A 122 -2.01 10.56 3.52
N ARG A 123 -1.37 9.39 3.62
CA ARG A 123 -1.20 8.45 2.51
C ARG A 123 -1.43 7.02 2.95
N THR A 124 -1.84 6.19 2.01
CA THR A 124 -1.94 4.73 2.20
C THR A 124 -1.55 4.01 0.92
N GLY A 125 -1.20 2.74 1.04
CA GLY A 125 -0.92 1.86 -0.09
C GLY A 125 -2.18 1.14 -0.58
N GLY A 126 -2.12 0.59 -1.80
CA GLY A 126 -3.25 -0.13 -2.40
C GLY A 126 -3.73 -1.34 -1.60
N TYR A 127 -2.81 -2.05 -0.95
CA TYR A 127 -3.13 -3.27 -0.20
C TYR A 127 -4.19 -3.06 0.90
N ARG A 128 -4.20 -1.89 1.57
CA ARG A 128 -5.22 -1.55 2.57
C ARG A 128 -6.59 -1.31 1.91
N ILE A 129 -6.60 -0.59 0.79
CA ILE A 129 -7.84 -0.27 0.07
C ILE A 129 -8.46 -1.56 -0.49
N THR A 130 -7.66 -2.38 -1.18
CA THR A 130 -8.14 -3.63 -1.77
C THR A 130 -8.54 -4.65 -0.71
N ALA A 131 -7.90 -4.66 0.47
CA ALA A 131 -8.36 -5.46 1.60
C ALA A 131 -9.74 -5.00 2.11
N LEU A 132 -9.96 -3.69 2.24
CA LEU A 132 -11.25 -3.16 2.71
C LEU A 132 -12.37 -3.41 1.70
N VAL A 133 -12.11 -3.13 0.42
CA VAL A 133 -13.08 -3.29 -0.67
C VAL A 133 -13.36 -4.77 -0.99
N GLY A 134 -12.34 -5.62 -0.90
CA GLY A 134 -12.48 -7.06 -1.16
C GLY A 134 -12.84 -7.35 -2.62
N ASP A 135 -13.82 -8.23 -2.82
CA ASP A 135 -14.15 -8.82 -4.13
C ASP A 135 -14.83 -7.83 -5.10
N ASP A 136 -15.22 -6.67 -4.60
CA ASP A 136 -15.90 -5.62 -5.37
C ASP A 136 -14.95 -4.87 -6.32
N CYS A 137 -13.63 -5.03 -6.20
CA CYS A 137 -12.66 -4.41 -7.11
C CYS A 137 -11.50 -5.33 -7.52
N ASP A 138 -11.04 -5.17 -8.76
CA ASP A 138 -9.85 -5.83 -9.31
C ASP A 138 -8.57 -5.00 -9.16
N ALA A 139 -8.74 -3.69 -8.96
CA ALA A 139 -7.66 -2.74 -8.75
C ALA A 139 -8.16 -1.54 -7.93
N CYS A 140 -7.22 -0.71 -7.49
CA CYS A 140 -7.52 0.59 -6.94
C CYS A 140 -6.65 1.71 -7.54
N MET A 141 -7.23 2.90 -7.61
CA MET A 141 -6.60 4.18 -7.92
C MET A 141 -6.64 5.05 -6.66
N ILE A 142 -5.49 5.57 -6.26
CA ILE A 142 -5.35 6.44 -5.08
C ILE A 142 -4.86 7.80 -5.54
N ILE A 143 -5.65 8.83 -5.31
CA ILE A 143 -5.21 10.22 -5.53
C ILE A 143 -4.60 10.75 -4.24
N HIS A 144 -3.44 11.40 -4.32
CA HIS A 144 -2.72 11.92 -3.16
C HIS A 144 -1.92 13.17 -3.52
N GLY A 145 -1.30 13.77 -2.50
CA GLY A 145 -0.49 14.98 -2.65
C GLY A 145 -1.30 16.24 -2.48
N GLU A 146 -0.66 17.37 -2.76
CA GLU A 146 -1.23 18.69 -2.52
C GLU A 146 -1.10 19.57 -3.76
N GLU A 147 -2.08 20.47 -3.93
CA GLU A 147 -1.98 21.54 -4.92
C GLU A 147 -0.76 22.42 -4.58
N LYS A 148 0.07 22.73 -5.58
CA LYS A 148 1.38 23.41 -5.43
C LYS A 148 2.45 22.59 -4.70
N GLY A 149 2.25 21.30 -4.49
CA GLY A 149 3.35 20.41 -4.09
C GLY A 149 4.41 20.31 -5.19
N GLU A 150 5.63 19.94 -4.81
CA GLU A 150 6.79 19.89 -5.71
C GLU A 150 7.57 18.59 -5.49
N ILE A 151 8.19 18.05 -6.54
CA ILE A 151 8.91 16.75 -6.48
C ILE A 151 10.04 16.78 -5.45
N SER A 152 10.78 17.89 -5.42
CA SER A 152 11.90 18.10 -4.48
C SER A 152 11.48 18.89 -3.24
N GLY A 153 10.17 19.13 -3.07
CA GLY A 153 9.62 19.91 -1.98
C GLY A 153 9.25 19.05 -0.75
N PRO A 154 9.03 19.68 0.41
CA PRO A 154 8.54 18.98 1.60
C PRO A 154 7.10 18.49 1.45
N ILE A 155 6.35 19.10 0.51
CA ILE A 155 4.97 18.77 0.21
C ILE A 155 4.96 18.11 -1.18
N PRO A 156 4.50 16.86 -1.29
CA PRO A 156 4.50 16.17 -2.57
C PRO A 156 3.42 16.72 -3.51
N PRO A 157 3.68 16.75 -4.83
CA PRO A 157 2.70 17.21 -5.82
C PRO A 157 1.50 16.26 -5.90
N LEU A 158 0.40 16.77 -6.46
CA LEU A 158 -0.74 15.95 -6.84
C LEU A 158 -0.31 14.77 -7.71
N GLY A 159 -0.72 13.57 -7.33
CA GLY A 159 -0.39 12.34 -8.03
C GLY A 159 -1.46 11.28 -7.89
N ALA A 160 -1.34 10.25 -8.72
CA ALA A 160 -2.15 9.06 -8.67
C ALA A 160 -1.27 7.82 -8.58
N SER A 161 -1.70 6.84 -7.79
CA SER A 161 -1.08 5.52 -7.72
C SER A 161 -2.11 4.45 -8.05
N PHE A 162 -1.70 3.41 -8.78
CA PHE A 162 -2.57 2.33 -9.25
C PHE A 162 -2.04 1.00 -8.73
N TYR A 163 -2.90 0.18 -8.12
CA TYR A 163 -2.52 -1.10 -7.54
C TYR A 163 -3.53 -2.18 -7.88
N THR A 164 -3.05 -3.34 -8.32
CA THR A 164 -3.89 -4.52 -8.54
C THR A 164 -4.37 -5.05 -7.19
N ASN A 165 -5.61 -5.54 -7.14
CA ASN A 165 -6.08 -6.33 -6.02
C ASN A 165 -5.43 -7.71 -6.04
N SER A 166 -4.25 -7.82 -5.42
CA SER A 166 -3.48 -9.06 -5.35
C SER A 166 -4.17 -10.17 -4.54
N PHE A 167 -5.20 -9.86 -3.74
CA PHE A 167 -6.01 -10.89 -3.07
C PHE A 167 -6.83 -11.71 -4.07
N LEU A 168 -7.26 -11.09 -5.17
CA LEU A 168 -7.95 -11.75 -6.28
C LEU A 168 -6.95 -12.21 -7.36
N HIS A 169 -5.96 -11.35 -7.63
CA HIS A 169 -5.10 -11.43 -8.81
C HIS A 169 -3.65 -11.72 -8.43
N SER A 170 -3.40 -12.87 -7.81
CA SER A 170 -2.07 -13.27 -7.30
C SER A 170 -0.98 -13.42 -8.37
N LYS A 171 -1.34 -13.45 -9.65
CA LYS A 171 -0.42 -13.62 -10.80
C LYS A 171 -0.35 -12.41 -11.73
N GLY A 172 -1.00 -11.31 -11.37
CA GLY A 172 -1.09 -10.10 -12.20
C GLY A 172 -2.53 -9.69 -12.44
N GLY A 173 -2.76 -8.38 -12.52
CA GLY A 173 -4.08 -7.78 -12.68
C GLY A 173 -4.64 -7.87 -14.10
N LEU A 174 -5.91 -7.48 -14.23
CA LEU A 174 -6.64 -7.49 -15.51
C LEU A 174 -6.15 -6.44 -16.50
N VAL A 175 -5.55 -5.35 -16.02
CA VAL A 175 -5.08 -4.22 -16.83
C VAL A 175 -3.63 -3.94 -16.46
N ASP A 176 -2.78 -3.73 -17.45
CA ASP A 176 -1.43 -3.21 -17.24
C ASP A 176 -1.51 -1.75 -16.78
N HIS A 177 -1.27 -1.49 -15.50
CA HIS A 177 -1.40 -0.17 -14.93
C HIS A 177 -0.37 0.84 -15.49
N THR A 178 0.68 0.39 -16.18
CA THR A 178 1.60 1.32 -16.87
C THR A 178 0.86 2.13 -17.95
N LEU A 179 -0.21 1.58 -18.54
CA LEU A 179 -1.10 2.31 -19.45
C LEU A 179 -1.75 3.52 -18.77
N LEU A 180 -2.18 3.38 -17.52
CA LEU A 180 -2.78 4.47 -16.75
C LEU A 180 -1.72 5.50 -16.35
N ALA A 181 -0.59 5.04 -15.81
CA ALA A 181 0.45 5.93 -15.33
C ALA A 181 1.08 6.77 -16.45
N THR A 182 1.23 6.21 -17.65
CA THR A 182 1.87 6.90 -18.79
C THR A 182 0.88 7.66 -19.69
N ALA A 183 -0.43 7.57 -19.42
CA ALA A 183 -1.46 8.15 -20.28
C ALA A 183 -1.30 9.67 -20.47
N PHE A 184 -0.93 10.37 -19.41
CA PHE A 184 -0.78 11.83 -19.40
C PHE A 184 0.60 12.27 -18.93
N ASP A 185 1.27 11.48 -18.08
CA ASP A 185 2.58 11.80 -17.54
C ASP A 185 3.66 10.94 -18.20
N SER A 186 4.53 11.55 -19.01
CA SER A 186 5.63 10.83 -19.66
C SER A 186 6.64 10.23 -18.69
N ASP A 187 6.72 10.77 -17.47
CA ASP A 187 7.57 10.24 -16.40
C ASP A 187 6.81 9.29 -15.47
N GLY A 188 5.51 9.07 -15.72
CA GLY A 188 4.71 8.09 -15.01
C GLY A 188 5.19 6.66 -15.31
N GLY A 189 5.09 5.77 -14.34
CA GLY A 189 5.56 4.40 -14.52
C GLY A 189 5.61 3.57 -13.25
N GLY A 190 6.16 2.37 -13.39
CA GLY A 190 6.24 1.38 -12.33
C GLY A 190 6.09 -0.03 -12.88
N HIS A 191 5.60 -0.95 -12.06
CA HIS A 191 5.24 -2.29 -12.47
C HIS A 191 3.80 -2.31 -13.02
N SER A 192 3.50 -3.27 -13.90
CA SER A 192 2.14 -3.49 -14.43
C SER A 192 1.03 -3.66 -13.38
N ASN A 193 1.39 -4.01 -12.13
CA ASN A 193 0.44 -4.22 -11.03
C ASN A 193 0.51 -3.11 -9.97
N ALA A 194 1.50 -2.21 -10.07
CA ALA A 194 1.79 -1.19 -9.08
C ALA A 194 2.63 -0.08 -9.72
N CYS A 195 2.00 1.04 -10.01
CA CYS A 195 2.65 2.19 -10.65
C CYS A 195 2.06 3.51 -10.15
N GLY A 196 2.64 4.62 -10.57
CA GLY A 196 2.12 5.93 -10.25
C GLY A 196 2.56 7.00 -11.25
N CYS A 197 1.90 8.15 -11.17
CA CYS A 197 2.11 9.30 -12.04
C CYS A 197 1.69 10.59 -11.33
N ARG A 198 2.04 11.73 -11.91
CA ARG A 198 1.55 13.04 -11.47
C ARG A 198 0.22 13.34 -12.14
N ILE A 199 -0.65 14.07 -11.43
CA ILE A 199 -1.84 14.65 -12.03
C ILE A 199 -1.39 15.71 -13.04
N GLN A 200 -1.89 15.60 -14.27
CA GLN A 200 -1.57 16.54 -15.33
C GLN A 200 -2.68 17.57 -15.52
N PRO A 201 -2.34 18.82 -15.87
CA PRO A 201 -3.33 19.80 -16.33
C PRO A 201 -3.98 19.31 -17.63
N LEU A 202 -5.29 19.05 -17.64
CA LEU A 202 -5.99 18.57 -18.83
C LEU A 202 -7.09 19.55 -19.24
N ASP A 203 -7.33 19.71 -20.54
CA ASP A 203 -8.54 20.34 -21.06
C ASP A 203 -9.76 19.40 -20.93
N LEU A 204 -10.91 19.77 -21.51
CA LEU A 204 -12.13 18.95 -21.47
C LEU A 204 -12.08 17.70 -22.38
N GLU A 205 -11.17 17.68 -23.34
CA GLU A 205 -10.99 16.62 -24.32
C GLU A 205 -9.91 15.62 -23.88
N GLY A 206 -9.13 15.96 -22.83
CA GLY A 206 -8.06 15.14 -22.28
C GLY A 206 -6.68 15.49 -22.83
N ASN A 207 -6.54 16.65 -23.50
CA ASN A 207 -5.24 17.13 -23.97
C ASN A 207 -4.51 17.83 -22.83
N ILE A 208 -3.19 17.63 -22.75
CA ILE A 208 -2.33 18.27 -21.75
C ILE A 208 -2.21 19.77 -22.04
N GLU A 209 -2.41 20.60 -21.00
CA GLU A 209 -2.26 22.05 -21.08
C GLU A 209 -0.94 22.53 -20.44
N ASP A 210 -0.36 23.60 -20.96
CA ASP A 210 0.84 24.22 -20.38
C ASP A 210 0.47 25.15 -19.21
N ARG A 211 0.16 24.55 -18.06
CA ARG A 211 -0.12 25.25 -16.79
C ARG A 211 0.09 24.34 -15.58
N PRO A 212 0.20 24.87 -14.35
CA PRO A 212 0.21 24.02 -13.16
C PRO A 212 -1.10 23.22 -13.00
N PRO A 213 -1.04 21.96 -12.51
CA PRO A 213 -2.22 21.19 -12.18
C PRO A 213 -2.94 21.77 -10.95
N THR A 214 -4.25 21.67 -10.97
CA THR A 214 -5.16 22.15 -9.93
C THR A 214 -6.05 21.01 -9.43
N SER A 215 -6.76 21.24 -8.33
CA SER A 215 -7.75 20.27 -7.83
C SER A 215 -8.85 19.90 -8.85
N LEU A 216 -9.12 20.73 -9.85
CA LEU A 216 -10.07 20.42 -10.94
C LEU A 216 -9.53 19.38 -11.92
N ASP A 217 -8.21 19.32 -12.09
CA ASP A 217 -7.57 18.38 -12.99
C ASP A 217 -7.64 16.95 -12.47
N ILE A 218 -7.80 16.77 -11.15
CA ILE A 218 -7.97 15.46 -10.52
C ILE A 218 -9.14 14.71 -11.15
N GLU A 219 -10.33 15.31 -11.19
CA GLU A 219 -11.50 14.64 -11.75
C GLU A 219 -11.40 14.47 -13.27
N ARG A 220 -10.68 15.36 -13.98
CA ARG A 220 -10.41 15.19 -15.42
C ARG A 220 -9.54 13.96 -15.67
N ASN A 221 -8.41 13.85 -14.97
CA ASN A 221 -7.51 12.70 -15.07
C ASN A 221 -8.26 11.40 -14.73
N ILE A 222 -9.01 11.38 -13.62
CA ILE A 222 -9.80 10.21 -13.23
C ILE A 222 -10.81 9.82 -14.31
N SER A 223 -11.54 10.79 -14.86
CA SER A 223 -12.53 10.52 -15.91
C SER A 223 -11.92 9.86 -17.14
N HIS A 224 -10.73 10.32 -17.56
CA HIS A 224 -10.04 9.70 -18.70
C HIS A 224 -9.39 8.35 -18.34
N TRP A 225 -8.83 8.20 -17.14
CA TRP A 225 -8.33 6.90 -16.68
C TRP A 225 -9.43 5.84 -16.56
N ILE A 226 -10.65 6.21 -16.15
CA ILE A 226 -11.79 5.29 -16.16
C ILE A 226 -12.10 4.81 -17.58
N ARG A 227 -12.00 5.68 -18.59
CA ARG A 227 -12.18 5.28 -20.00
C ARG A 227 -11.12 4.27 -20.42
N ILE A 228 -9.85 4.57 -20.17
CA ILE A 228 -8.73 3.68 -20.47
C ILE A 228 -8.91 2.33 -19.76
N TRP A 229 -9.27 2.36 -18.48
CA TRP A 229 -9.58 1.15 -17.71
C TRP A 229 -10.68 0.32 -18.37
N ASN A 230 -11.81 0.93 -18.70
CA ASN A 230 -12.95 0.23 -19.33
C ASN A 230 -12.62 -0.36 -20.70
N GLU A 231 -11.77 0.30 -21.49
CA GLU A 231 -11.36 -0.17 -22.82
C GLU A 231 -10.37 -1.34 -22.77
N ASN A 232 -9.64 -1.49 -21.66
CA ASN A 232 -8.54 -2.44 -21.53
C ASN A 232 -8.82 -3.58 -20.52
N GLN A 233 -10.00 -3.61 -19.90
CA GLN A 233 -10.42 -4.81 -19.20
C GLN A 233 -10.59 -5.95 -20.21
N GLU A 234 -9.81 -7.02 -20.06
CA GLU A 234 -10.04 -8.22 -20.86
C GLU A 234 -11.50 -8.67 -20.69
N ILE A 235 -12.23 -8.72 -21.80
CA ILE A 235 -13.57 -9.28 -21.85
C ILE A 235 -13.40 -10.79 -21.62
N CYS A 236 -13.66 -11.24 -20.39
CA CYS A 236 -13.87 -12.65 -20.09
C CYS A 236 -15.15 -13.16 -20.76
#